data_AF-A0A6S8Z5K5-F1
#
_entry.id   AF-A0A6S8Z5K5-F1
#
_cell.length_a   1.000
_cell.length_b   1.000
_cell.length_c   1.000
_cell.angle_alpha   90.00
_cell.angle_beta   90.00
_cell.angle_gamma   90.00
#
_symmetry.space_group_name_H-M   'P 1'
#
loop_
_entity.id
_entity.type
_entity.pdbx_description
1 polymer ?
#
loop_
_entity_poly.entity_id
_entity_poly.type
_entity_poly.pdbx_seq_one_letter_code
_entity_poly.pdbx_strand_id
1 'polypeptide(L)'
;MLSCYSKEDLPPNRVKPVPIQVIRRIFAVAATLHHDPQHQCLADMIGMAFFFLLRPGEYAHSPSDSSPFQLRDVQLFRGALRLNLATATDAELFTATFTLLTFRDQKNDVRGEVVGLGHSSNPFLSPPRILARRILHLRSHGSLPTTPLCSYYIAPQLCLIPPREIIGLPTH
;
A
#
# COMPACT_ATOMS: atom_id res chain seq x y z
N MET A 1 -25.19 23.73 -0.12
CA MET A 1 -24.27 23.09 -1.09
C MET A 1 -23.21 24.12 -1.50
N LEU A 2 -22.00 24.07 -0.93
CA LEU A 2 -20.79 24.78 -1.43
C LEU A 2 -19.55 24.47 -0.54
N SER A 3 -19.33 23.19 -0.20
CA SER A 3 -18.15 22.78 0.60
C SER A 3 -16.93 22.38 -0.26
N CYS A 4 -17.07 22.32 -1.59
CA CYS A 4 -16.05 21.77 -2.47
C CYS A 4 -15.01 22.81 -2.93
N TYR A 5 -15.25 24.11 -2.72
CA TYR A 5 -14.40 25.19 -3.24
C TYR A 5 -13.20 25.54 -2.33
N SER A 6 -13.22 25.18 -1.05
CA SER A 6 -12.12 25.49 -0.11
C SER A 6 -11.05 24.40 0.01
N LYS A 7 -11.12 23.33 -0.79
CA LYS A 7 -10.15 22.22 -0.76
C LYS A 7 -9.26 22.14 -2.01
N GLU A 8 -9.13 23.23 -2.76
CA GLU A 8 -8.21 23.31 -3.90
C GLU A 8 -6.76 23.15 -3.41
N ASP A 9 -6.10 22.09 -3.86
CA ASP A 9 -4.67 21.90 -3.59
C ASP A 9 -3.89 22.98 -4.34
N LEU A 10 -3.07 23.75 -3.62
CA LEU A 10 -2.13 24.67 -4.23
C LEU A 10 -1.28 23.94 -5.28
N PRO A 11 -0.91 24.60 -6.38
CA PRO A 11 -0.06 24.00 -7.40
C PRO A 11 1.16 23.33 -6.75
N PRO A 12 1.43 22.05 -7.03
CA PRO A 12 2.51 21.34 -6.36
C PRO A 12 3.84 22.02 -6.71
N ASN A 13 4.59 22.41 -5.68
CA ASN A 13 5.98 22.84 -5.87
C ASN A 13 6.77 21.69 -6.48
N ARG A 14 7.55 21.99 -7.54
CA ARG A 14 8.34 20.98 -8.25
C ARG A 14 9.42 20.43 -7.32
N VAL A 15 9.16 19.28 -6.72
CA VAL A 15 10.14 18.50 -5.94
C VAL A 15 10.82 17.47 -6.84
N LYS A 16 12.09 17.16 -6.56
CA LYS A 16 12.78 16.08 -7.28
C LYS A 16 12.13 14.74 -6.91
N PRO A 17 11.83 13.87 -7.89
CA PRO A 17 11.26 12.55 -7.61
C PRO A 17 12.23 11.71 -6.76
N VAL A 18 11.68 10.87 -5.89
CA VAL A 18 12.48 9.94 -5.08
C VAL A 18 13.18 8.95 -6.02
N PRO A 19 14.52 8.85 -5.98
CA PRO A 19 15.23 7.90 -6.83
C PRO A 19 14.89 6.46 -6.48
N ILE A 20 14.70 5.61 -7.49
CA ILE A 20 14.42 4.16 -7.31
C ILE A 20 15.48 3.45 -6.44
N GLN A 21 16.71 3.94 -6.42
CA GLN A 21 17.79 3.37 -5.59
C GLN A 21 17.50 3.48 -4.09
N VAL A 22 16.83 4.56 -3.66
CA VAL A 22 16.39 4.72 -2.27
C VAL A 22 15.38 3.63 -1.91
N ILE A 23 14.40 3.40 -2.79
CA ILE A 23 13.38 2.36 -2.61
C ILE A 23 14.02 0.97 -2.56
N ARG A 24 14.96 0.68 -3.47
CA ARG A 24 15.72 -0.59 -3.46
C ARG A 24 16.49 -0.79 -2.16
N ARG A 25 17.10 0.26 -1.62
CA ARG A 25 17.82 0.21 -0.34
C ARG A 25 16.88 -0.06 0.83
N ILE A 26 15.71 0.59 0.87
CA ILE A 26 14.67 0.35 1.90
C ILE A 26 14.28 -1.12 1.91
N PHE A 27 14.00 -1.70 0.74
CA PHE A 27 13.63 -3.11 0.62
C PHE A 27 14.78 -4.06 1.00
N ALA A 28 16.02 -3.71 0.65
CA ALA A 28 17.18 -4.49 1.07
C ALA A 28 17.35 -4.50 2.60
N VAL A 29 17.14 -3.36 3.27
CA VAL A 29 17.18 -3.28 4.74
C VAL A 29 16.03 -4.05 5.37
N ALA A 30 14.80 -3.86 4.89
CA ALA A 30 13.64 -4.58 5.39
C ALA A 30 13.79 -6.11 5.23
N ALA A 31 14.43 -6.56 4.15
CA ALA A 31 14.77 -7.97 3.98
C ALA A 31 15.71 -8.45 5.08
N THR A 32 16.73 -7.69 5.51
CA THR A 32 17.60 -8.12 6.62
C THR A 32 16.89 -8.23 7.97
N LEU A 33 15.73 -7.57 8.12
CA LEU A 33 14.92 -7.53 9.35
C LEU A 33 13.75 -8.54 9.28
N HIS A 34 14.01 -9.76 8.78
CA HIS A 34 12.99 -10.78 8.44
C HIS A 34 11.89 -11.04 9.50
N HIS A 35 12.12 -10.73 10.78
CA HIS A 35 11.16 -10.94 11.87
C HIS A 35 10.51 -9.66 12.40
N ASP A 36 10.68 -8.54 11.70
CA ASP A 36 10.08 -7.26 12.09
C ASP A 36 8.88 -6.91 11.17
N PRO A 37 7.63 -7.16 11.64
CA PRO A 37 6.43 -6.89 10.86
C PRO A 37 6.21 -5.38 10.62
N GLN A 38 6.76 -4.51 11.47
CA GLN A 38 6.66 -3.05 11.28
C GLN A 38 7.50 -2.62 10.08
N HIS A 39 8.77 -3.01 10.05
CA HIS A 39 9.69 -2.61 8.98
C HIS A 39 9.29 -3.20 7.62
N GLN A 40 8.75 -4.43 7.61
CA GLN A 40 8.20 -5.02 6.39
C GLN A 40 6.96 -4.26 5.91
N CYS A 41 6.02 -3.96 6.80
CA CYS A 41 4.85 -3.15 6.48
C CYS A 41 5.26 -1.76 5.96
N LEU A 42 6.24 -1.12 6.60
CA LEU A 42 6.74 0.20 6.21
C LEU A 42 7.32 0.19 4.80
N ALA A 43 8.20 -0.76 4.50
CA ALA A 43 8.78 -0.91 3.17
C ALA A 43 7.71 -1.17 2.10
N ASP A 44 6.74 -2.04 2.40
CA ASP A 44 5.64 -2.33 1.50
C ASP A 44 4.75 -1.11 1.25
N MET A 45 4.40 -0.34 2.28
CA MET A 45 3.60 0.89 2.12
C MET A 45 4.35 1.96 1.31
N ILE A 46 5.66 2.12 1.52
CA ILE A 46 6.51 3.00 0.71
C ILE A 46 6.54 2.53 -0.76
N GLY A 47 6.69 1.22 -0.98
CA GLY A 47 6.67 0.65 -2.32
C GLY A 47 5.32 0.85 -3.02
N MET A 48 4.21 0.66 -2.32
CA MET A 48 2.87 0.94 -2.84
C MET A 48 2.73 2.41 -3.23
N ALA A 49 3.10 3.33 -2.33
CA ALA A 49 3.01 4.77 -2.59
C ALA A 49 3.85 5.17 -3.81
N PHE A 50 5.04 4.60 -3.96
CA PHE A 50 5.91 4.84 -5.12
C PHE A 50 5.30 4.36 -6.44
N PHE A 51 4.79 3.13 -6.48
CA PHE A 51 4.29 2.53 -7.72
C PHE A 51 2.92 3.09 -8.15
N PHE A 52 2.03 3.33 -7.20
CA PHE A 52 0.68 3.83 -7.47
C PHE A 52 0.55 5.36 -7.32
N LEU A 53 1.64 6.07 -7.00
CA LEU A 53 1.67 7.53 -6.82
C LEU A 53 0.66 8.04 -5.78
N LEU A 54 0.56 7.29 -4.67
CA LEU A 54 -0.47 7.52 -3.66
C LEU A 54 -0.19 8.77 -2.81
N ARG A 55 -1.26 9.46 -2.42
CA ARG A 55 -1.19 10.53 -1.41
C ARG A 55 -0.98 9.94 0.00
N PRO A 56 -0.32 10.64 0.94
CA PRO A 56 -0.09 10.15 2.30
C PRO A 56 -1.32 9.55 2.99
N GLY A 57 -2.49 10.14 2.79
CA GLY A 57 -3.75 9.68 3.34
C GLY A 57 -4.30 8.36 2.79
N GLU A 58 -3.81 7.91 1.64
CA GLU A 58 -4.26 6.70 0.95
C GLU A 58 -3.45 5.47 1.40
N TYR A 59 -2.24 5.66 1.91
CA TYR A 59 -1.32 4.56 2.28
C TYR A 59 -0.82 4.61 3.72
N ALA A 60 -1.10 5.68 4.48
CA ALA A 60 -0.76 5.80 5.89
C ALA A 60 -2.01 6.09 6.72
N HIS A 61 -2.00 5.72 8.00
CA HIS A 61 -3.11 6.04 8.89
C HIS A 61 -3.01 7.47 9.40
N SER A 62 -3.75 8.39 8.77
CA SER A 62 -3.93 9.76 9.25
C SER A 62 -5.25 9.88 10.03
N PRO A 63 -5.32 10.68 11.11
CA PRO A 63 -6.60 11.04 11.75
C PRO A 63 -7.53 11.89 10.88
N SER A 64 -7.04 12.44 9.76
CA SER A 64 -7.80 13.28 8.83
C SER A 64 -8.62 12.49 7.79
N ASP A 65 -9.58 13.16 7.14
CA ASP A 65 -10.61 12.70 6.16
C ASP A 65 -10.28 11.65 5.07
N SER A 66 -9.04 11.17 4.95
CA SER A 66 -8.64 10.17 3.94
C SER A 66 -8.55 8.78 4.57
N SER A 67 -9.38 7.85 4.09
CA SER A 67 -9.28 6.45 4.52
C SER A 67 -8.14 5.73 3.76
N PRO A 68 -7.21 5.06 4.45
CA PRO A 68 -6.19 4.27 3.78
C PRO A 68 -6.82 3.11 3.00
N PHE A 69 -6.13 2.64 1.95
CA PHE A 69 -6.52 1.44 1.22
C PHE A 69 -6.67 0.25 2.15
N GLN A 70 -7.66 -0.57 1.86
CA GLN A 70 -8.02 -1.75 2.63
C GLN A 70 -7.80 -3.01 1.81
N LEU A 71 -7.81 -4.16 2.49
CA LEU A 71 -7.63 -5.46 1.83
C LEU A 71 -8.63 -5.71 0.69
N ARG A 72 -9.88 -5.24 0.83
CA ARG A 72 -10.93 -5.33 -0.19
C ARG A 72 -10.66 -4.52 -1.46
N ASP A 73 -9.72 -3.57 -1.43
CA ASP A 73 -9.41 -2.70 -2.56
C ASP A 73 -8.45 -3.34 -3.56
N VAL A 74 -7.90 -4.49 -3.19
CA VAL A 74 -6.84 -5.19 -3.90
C VAL A 74 -7.39 -6.33 -4.73
N GLN A 75 -6.87 -6.48 -5.94
CA GLN A 75 -7.04 -7.68 -6.74
C GLN A 75 -5.69 -8.14 -7.29
N LEU A 76 -5.49 -9.45 -7.34
CA LEU A 76 -4.30 -10.08 -7.93
C LEU A 76 -4.71 -11.01 -9.06
N PHE A 77 -3.89 -11.02 -10.12
CA PHE A 77 -4.10 -11.84 -11.31
C PHE A 77 -2.84 -12.62 -11.65
N ARG A 78 -3.02 -13.86 -12.11
CA ARG A 78 -1.99 -14.69 -12.76
C ARG A 78 -2.37 -14.86 -14.22
N GLY A 79 -1.72 -14.12 -15.11
CA GLY A 79 -2.20 -13.94 -16.47
C GLY A 79 -3.63 -13.37 -16.46
N ALA A 80 -4.56 -14.07 -17.12
CA ALA A 80 -5.98 -13.69 -17.12
C ALA A 80 -6.78 -14.17 -15.89
N LEU A 81 -6.21 -15.04 -15.05
CA LEU A 81 -6.90 -15.62 -13.91
C LEU A 81 -6.88 -14.67 -12.71
N ARG A 82 -8.03 -14.22 -12.25
CA ARG A 82 -8.16 -13.52 -10.96
C ARG A 82 -8.00 -14.51 -9.81
N LEU A 83 -7.08 -14.22 -8.90
CA LEU A 83 -6.85 -15.04 -7.70
C LEU A 83 -7.87 -14.70 -6.61
N ASN A 84 -8.35 -15.72 -5.89
CA ASN A 84 -9.15 -15.52 -4.69
C ASN A 84 -8.21 -15.28 -3.50
N LEU A 85 -8.18 -14.06 -2.96
CA LEU A 85 -7.24 -13.67 -1.91
C LEU A 85 -7.45 -14.44 -0.59
N ALA A 86 -8.68 -14.92 -0.33
CA ALA A 86 -9.00 -15.66 0.87
C ALA A 86 -8.55 -17.13 0.80
N THR A 87 -8.61 -17.74 -0.38
CA THR A 87 -8.42 -19.20 -0.53
C THR A 87 -7.16 -19.60 -1.31
N ALA A 88 -6.58 -18.71 -2.11
CA ALA A 88 -5.37 -19.00 -2.87
C ALA A 88 -4.20 -19.31 -1.93
N THR A 89 -3.38 -20.30 -2.28
CA THR A 89 -2.18 -20.64 -1.50
C THR A 89 -1.18 -19.48 -1.50
N ASP A 90 -0.29 -19.45 -0.51
CA ASP A 90 0.77 -18.43 -0.42
C ASP A 90 1.63 -18.41 -1.68
N ALA A 91 2.00 -19.59 -2.18
CA ALA A 91 2.76 -19.75 -3.41
C ALA A 91 2.02 -19.15 -4.62
N GLU A 92 0.71 -19.41 -4.75
CA GLU A 92 -0.10 -18.86 -5.85
C GLU A 92 -0.17 -17.34 -5.82
N LEU A 93 -0.36 -16.73 -4.65
CA LEU A 93 -0.37 -15.27 -4.53
C LEU A 93 0.94 -14.64 -4.99
N PHE A 94 2.08 -15.28 -4.71
CA PHE A 94 3.38 -14.84 -5.20
C PHE A 94 3.59 -15.07 -6.70
N THR A 95 2.79 -15.90 -7.37
CA THR A 95 2.83 -16.02 -8.84
C THR A 95 2.04 -14.94 -9.58
N ALA A 96 1.41 -14.00 -8.87
CA ALA A 96 0.64 -12.93 -9.49
C ALA A 96 1.52 -12.08 -10.44
N THR A 97 1.05 -11.92 -11.66
CA THR A 97 1.70 -11.17 -12.73
C THR A 97 1.15 -9.74 -12.85
N PHE A 98 -0.03 -9.49 -12.29
CA PHE A 98 -0.72 -8.20 -12.39
C PHE A 98 -1.56 -7.94 -11.15
N THR A 99 -1.76 -6.68 -10.81
CA THR A 99 -2.58 -6.25 -9.67
C THR A 99 -3.44 -5.05 -10.03
N LEU A 100 -4.60 -4.95 -9.39
CA LEU A 100 -5.47 -3.77 -9.44
C LEU A 100 -5.65 -3.21 -8.04
N LEU A 101 -5.67 -1.89 -7.95
CA LEU A 101 -6.04 -1.13 -6.77
C LEU A 101 -7.25 -0.24 -7.08
N THR A 102 -8.32 -0.40 -6.31
CA THR A 102 -9.58 0.33 -6.52
C THR A 102 -9.68 1.53 -5.59
N PHE A 103 -9.65 2.74 -6.15
CA PHE A 103 -9.78 4.00 -5.44
C PHE A 103 -11.26 4.28 -5.14
N ARG A 104 -11.69 3.90 -3.94
CA ARG A 104 -13.09 4.08 -3.51
C ARG A 104 -13.44 5.54 -3.22
N ASP A 105 -12.56 6.23 -2.52
CA ASP A 105 -12.81 7.54 -1.92
C ASP A 105 -11.71 8.52 -2.37
N GLN A 106 -11.93 9.27 -3.45
CA GLN A 106 -11.01 10.35 -3.86
C GLN A 106 -11.52 11.72 -3.42
N LYS A 107 -10.60 12.62 -3.06
CA LYS A 107 -10.86 14.03 -2.73
C LYS A 107 -11.61 14.79 -3.83
N ASN A 108 -11.55 14.31 -5.08
CA ASN A 108 -12.14 14.94 -6.25
C ASN A 108 -13.52 14.35 -6.64
N ASP A 109 -14.15 13.55 -5.78
CA ASP A 109 -15.50 12.99 -5.97
C ASP A 109 -15.68 12.02 -7.16
N VAL A 110 -14.58 11.65 -7.85
CA VAL A 110 -14.55 10.54 -8.82
C VAL A 110 -14.31 9.25 -8.05
N ARG A 111 -15.38 8.47 -7.84
CA ARG A 111 -15.34 7.18 -7.13
C ARG A 111 -15.13 6.03 -8.10
N GLY A 112 -14.33 5.05 -7.71
CA GLY A 112 -14.20 3.77 -8.41
C GLY A 112 -13.15 3.74 -9.51
N GLU A 113 -12.20 4.68 -9.53
CA GLU A 113 -11.04 4.58 -10.41
C GLU A 113 -10.23 3.31 -10.06
N VAL A 114 -9.81 2.57 -11.08
CA VAL A 114 -9.04 1.34 -10.90
C VAL A 114 -7.69 1.51 -11.60
N VAL A 115 -6.62 1.44 -10.84
CA VAL A 115 -5.25 1.49 -11.37
C VAL A 115 -4.67 0.09 -11.37
N GLY A 116 -4.14 -0.32 -12.53
CA GLY A 116 -3.53 -1.63 -12.71
C GLY A 116 -2.05 -1.55 -13.00
N LEU A 117 -1.26 -2.41 -12.34
CA LEU A 117 0.19 -2.48 -12.54
C LEU A 117 0.69 -3.92 -12.68
N GLY A 118 1.63 -4.12 -13.60
CA GLY A 118 2.26 -5.42 -13.86
C GLY A 118 3.46 -5.72 -12.96
N HIS A 119 3.82 -6.99 -12.92
CA HIS A 119 5.05 -7.44 -12.29
C HIS A 119 6.28 -6.96 -13.07
N SER A 120 7.24 -6.36 -12.38
CA SER A 120 8.47 -5.80 -12.97
C SER A 120 9.61 -6.83 -13.13
N SER A 121 9.32 -8.13 -12.97
CA SER A 121 10.31 -9.21 -12.88
C SER A 121 11.30 -9.10 -11.71
N ASN A 122 11.13 -8.10 -10.83
CA ASN A 122 11.90 -8.00 -9.59
C ASN A 122 11.25 -8.88 -8.50
N PRO A 123 12.01 -9.80 -7.89
CA PRO A 123 11.45 -10.77 -6.93
C PRO A 123 10.87 -10.12 -5.67
N PHE A 124 11.36 -8.94 -5.28
CA PHE A 124 10.97 -8.28 -4.03
C PHE A 124 10.20 -6.97 -4.26
N LEU A 125 10.68 -6.14 -5.20
CA LEU A 125 10.20 -4.79 -5.48
C LEU A 125 9.34 -4.76 -6.75
N SER A 126 8.10 -5.22 -6.62
CA SER A 126 7.08 -5.07 -7.67
C SER A 126 5.69 -4.96 -7.04
N PRO A 127 4.74 -4.28 -7.70
CA PRO A 127 3.40 -4.06 -7.13
C PRO A 127 2.68 -5.36 -6.74
N PRO A 128 2.62 -6.41 -7.58
CA PRO A 128 1.98 -7.66 -7.19
C PRO A 128 2.66 -8.35 -6.00
N ARG A 129 4.00 -8.30 -5.88
CA ARG A 129 4.74 -8.93 -4.78
C ARG A 129 4.55 -8.20 -3.46
N ILE A 130 4.54 -6.87 -3.51
CA ILE A 130 4.25 -6.02 -2.35
C ILE A 130 2.85 -6.35 -1.82
N LEU A 131 1.84 -6.34 -2.69
CA LEU A 131 0.47 -6.61 -2.28
C LEU A 131 0.28 -8.06 -1.82
N ALA A 132 0.94 -9.04 -2.45
CA ALA A 132 0.93 -10.42 -1.98
C ALA A 132 1.45 -10.54 -0.54
N ARG A 133 2.56 -9.87 -0.19
CA ARG A 133 3.06 -9.86 1.20
C ARG A 133 2.07 -9.23 2.17
N ARG A 134 1.47 -8.09 1.82
CA ARG A 134 0.44 -7.43 2.66
C ARG A 134 -0.76 -8.34 2.89
N ILE A 135 -1.27 -8.96 1.82
CA ILE A 135 -2.41 -9.90 1.89
C ILE A 135 -2.07 -11.08 2.81
N LEU A 136 -0.89 -11.68 2.65
CA LEU A 136 -0.46 -12.82 3.46
C LEU A 136 -0.33 -12.44 4.94
N HIS A 137 0.31 -11.31 5.24
CA HIS A 137 0.45 -10.81 6.61
C HIS A 137 -0.91 -10.59 7.28
N LEU A 138 -1.86 -9.95 6.58
CA LEU A 138 -3.19 -9.70 7.13
C LEU A 138 -4.02 -10.98 7.25
N ARG A 139 -3.91 -11.87 6.26
CA ARG A 139 -4.63 -13.16 6.24
C ARG A 139 -4.18 -14.09 7.36
N SER A 140 -2.89 -14.19 7.63
CA SER A 140 -2.37 -15.03 8.72
C SER A 140 -2.86 -14.61 10.10
N HIS A 141 -3.32 -13.37 10.23
CA HIS A 141 -3.90 -12.81 11.46
C HIS A 141 -5.45 -12.73 11.42
N GLY A 142 -6.11 -13.36 10.45
CA GLY A 142 -7.58 -13.38 10.36
C GLY A 142 -8.20 -12.01 10.13
N SER A 143 -7.48 -11.09 9.48
CA SER A 143 -7.96 -9.72 9.23
C SER A 143 -9.22 -9.69 8.36
N LEU A 144 -10.10 -8.73 8.66
CA LEU A 144 -11.28 -8.47 7.85
C LEU A 144 -10.92 -7.82 6.51
N PRO A 145 -11.76 -7.94 5.47
CA PRO A 145 -11.55 -7.24 4.20
C PRO A 145 -11.47 -5.71 4.33
N THR A 146 -12.03 -5.15 5.39
CA THR A 146 -11.99 -3.71 5.70
C THR A 146 -10.72 -3.28 6.44
N THR A 147 -9.84 -4.21 6.81
CA THR A 147 -8.58 -3.88 7.49
C THR A 147 -7.68 -3.06 6.57
N PRO A 148 -7.13 -1.91 7.02
CA PRO A 148 -6.17 -1.12 6.26
C PRO A 148 -4.93 -1.89 5.86
N LEU A 149 -4.41 -1.66 4.65
CA LEU A 149 -3.17 -2.27 4.17
C LEU A 149 -1.94 -1.80 4.96
N CYS A 150 -1.98 -0.62 5.58
CA CYS A 150 -0.94 -0.11 6.47
C CYS A 150 -0.93 -0.75 7.88
N SER A 151 -1.78 -1.76 8.10
CA SER A 151 -1.90 -2.48 9.37
C SER A 151 -0.86 -3.59 9.53
N TYR A 152 -0.17 -3.66 10.64
CA TYR A 152 0.70 -4.79 10.98
C TYR A 152 0.40 -5.30 12.38
N TYR A 153 0.99 -6.44 12.76
CA TYR A 153 0.69 -7.09 14.02
C TYR A 153 1.97 -7.27 14.83
N ILE A 154 1.98 -6.83 16.09
CA ILE A 154 3.01 -7.14 17.09
C ILE A 154 2.29 -7.84 18.24
N ALA A 155 2.56 -9.14 18.45
CA ALA A 155 2.03 -9.94 19.56
C ALA A 155 0.54 -9.65 19.92
N PRO A 156 -0.37 -10.50 19.45
CA PRO A 156 -1.55 -10.22 18.57
C PRO A 156 -2.09 -8.79 18.36
N GLN A 157 -1.44 -7.73 18.83
CA GLN A 157 -1.96 -6.37 18.73
C GLN A 157 -1.88 -5.83 17.29
N LEU A 158 -3.01 -5.29 16.81
CA LEU A 158 -3.09 -4.55 15.56
C LEU A 158 -2.46 -3.16 15.73
N CYS A 159 -1.46 -2.85 14.90
CA CYS A 159 -0.78 -1.57 14.83
C CYS A 159 -0.98 -0.98 13.42
N LEU A 160 -1.00 0.34 13.30
CA LEU A 160 -1.12 1.06 12.03
C LEU A 160 0.11 1.91 11.81
N ILE A 161 0.63 1.95 10.59
CA ILE A 161 1.74 2.86 10.26
C ILE A 161 1.20 4.30 10.15
N PRO A 162 1.64 5.22 11.02
CA PRO A 162 1.29 6.63 10.94
C PRO A 162 2.17 7.36 9.89
N PRO A 163 1.72 8.49 9.32
CA PRO A 163 2.49 9.27 8.35
C PRO A 163 3.91 9.63 8.79
N ARG A 164 4.11 9.91 10.09
CA ARG A 164 5.42 10.28 10.67
C ARG A 164 6.51 9.21 10.48
N GLU A 165 6.14 7.94 10.45
CA GLU A 165 7.09 6.84 10.26
C GLU A 165 7.53 6.69 8.80
N ILE A 166 6.82 7.32 7.87
CA ILE A 166 7.09 7.26 6.42
C ILE A 166 7.82 8.52 5.96
N ILE A 167 7.44 9.70 6.48
CA ILE A 167 7.97 10.99 6.02
C ILE A 167 9.27 11.37 6.75
N GLY A 168 9.56 10.80 7.93
CA GLY A 168 10.83 11.02 8.64
C GLY A 168 11.09 12.45 9.10
N LEU A 169 10.11 13.36 9.02
CA LEU A 169 10.25 14.76 9.45
C LEU A 169 9.44 15.00 10.73
N PRO A 170 10.03 15.65 11.75
CA PRO A 170 9.25 16.19 12.86
C PRO A 170 8.31 17.24 12.27
N THR A 171 7.00 17.04 12.46
CA THR A 171 6.01 18.09 12.27
C THR A 171 6.25 19.10 13.40
N HIS A 172 6.98 20.17 13.10
CA HIS A 172 7.02 21.38 13.91
C HIS A 172 5.74 22.18 13.71
#